data_AF-A0A9P6AF30-F1
#
_entry.id   AF-A0A9P6AF30-F1
#
_cell.length_a   1.000
_cell.length_b   1.000
_cell.length_c   1.000
_cell.angle_alpha   90.00
_cell.angle_beta   90.00
_cell.angle_gamma   90.00
#
_symmetry.space_group_name_H-M   'P 1'
#
loop_
_entity.id
_entity.type
_entity.pdbx_description
1 polymer ?
#
loop_
_entity_poly.entity_id
_entity_poly.type
_entity_poly.pdbx_seq_one_letter_code
_entity_poly.pdbx_strand_id
1 'polypeptide(L)'
;LLICPCTPAPVQLVKQGLFPCSPVHPALAVSLEMLEFMSKLFMHLAPNEAAWADTLVKFLSRWGHVFKAQDSLHQQFGSALAQYQVLV
;
A
#
# COMPACT_ATOMS: atom_id res chain seq x y z
N LEU A 1 10.42 -4.60 11.34
CA LEU A 1 9.16 -4.61 12.13
C LEU A 1 9.21 -5.76 13.10
N LEU A 2 8.95 -5.53 14.38
CA LEU A 2 8.77 -6.60 15.37
C LEU A 2 7.27 -6.90 15.44
N ILE A 3 6.87 -8.06 14.93
CA ILE A 3 5.49 -8.56 14.91
C ILE A 3 5.38 -9.56 16.07
N CYS A 4 4.44 -9.37 16.99
CA CYS A 4 4.21 -10.36 18.05
C CYS A 4 3.32 -11.48 17.51
N PRO A 5 3.64 -12.78 17.73
CA PRO A 5 2.78 -13.89 17.32
C PRO A 5 1.42 -13.92 18.05
N CYS A 6 1.30 -13.15 19.13
CA CYS A 6 0.10 -13.04 19.96
C CYS A 6 -1.08 -12.31 19.30
N THR A 7 -0.88 -11.63 18.18
CA THR A 7 -1.95 -10.88 17.48
C THR A 7 -1.74 -11.01 15.98
N PRO A 8 -2.82 -11.06 15.17
CA PRO A 8 -2.67 -11.12 13.72
C PRO A 8 -1.84 -9.95 13.18
N ALA A 9 -0.92 -10.24 12.26
CA ALA A 9 -0.03 -9.25 11.67
C ALA A 9 -0.77 -8.03 11.07
N PRO A 10 -1.93 -8.18 10.37
CA PRO A 10 -2.72 -7.04 9.90
C PRO A 10 -3.10 -6.05 11.00
N VAL A 11 -3.51 -6.55 12.18
CA VAL A 11 -3.95 -5.72 13.30
C VAL A 11 -2.77 -4.93 13.88
N GLN A 12 -1.60 -5.55 13.94
CA GLN A 12 -0.39 -4.90 14.45
C GLN A 12 0.13 -3.83 13.49
N LEU A 13 0.05 -4.09 12.18
CA LEU A 13 0.41 -3.11 11.15
C LEU A 13 -0.49 -1.87 11.23
N VAL A 14 -1.81 -2.05 11.33
CA VAL A 14 -2.76 -0.93 11.41
C VAL A 14 -2.52 -0.08 12.65
N LYS A 15 -2.23 -0.71 13.80
CA LYS A 15 -1.84 0.01 15.03
C LYS A 15 -0.56 0.86 14.87
N GLN A 16 0.29 0.52 13.90
CA GLN A 16 1.51 1.25 13.58
C GLN A 16 1.33 2.24 12.42
N GLY A 17 0.10 2.47 11.97
CA GLY A 17 -0.19 3.38 10.86
C GLY A 17 0.04 2.76 9.47
N LEU A 18 0.17 1.43 9.39
CA LEU A 18 0.43 0.71 8.15
C LEU A 18 -0.75 -0.18 7.77
N PHE A 19 -1.17 -0.12 6.51
CA PHE A 19 -2.20 -0.97 5.95
C PHE A 19 -1.57 -2.12 5.13
N PRO A 20 -1.91 -3.38 5.42
CA PRO A 20 -1.39 -4.50 4.65
C PRO A 20 -2.00 -4.55 3.25
N CYS A 21 -1.17 -4.78 2.22
CA CYS A 21 -1.66 -4.98 0.85
C CYS A 21 -2.27 -6.37 0.58
N SER A 22 -2.19 -7.29 1.54
CA SER A 22 -2.83 -8.60 1.47
C SER A 22 -3.22 -9.06 2.87
N PRO A 23 -4.47 -9.54 3.07
CA PRO A 23 -4.93 -10.01 4.37
C PRO A 23 -4.33 -11.36 4.77
N VAL A 24 -3.93 -12.19 3.80
CA VAL A 24 -3.46 -13.57 4.04
C VAL A 24 -1.93 -13.62 4.17
N HIS A 25 -1.20 -12.87 3.34
CA HIS A 25 0.25 -12.81 3.38
C HIS A 25 0.71 -11.37 3.09
N PRO A 26 0.85 -10.52 4.12
CA PRO A 26 1.27 -9.13 3.95
C PRO A 26 2.75 -9.06 3.59
N ALA A 27 3.07 -9.17 2.29
CA ALA A 27 4.41 -8.98 1.76
C ALA A 27 4.79 -7.49 1.64
N LEU A 28 3.77 -6.62 1.56
CA LEU A 28 3.90 -5.18 1.47
C LEU A 28 2.86 -4.53 2.38
N ALA A 29 3.24 -3.44 3.02
CA ALA A 29 2.35 -2.59 3.77
C ALA A 29 2.57 -1.13 3.35
N VAL A 30 1.48 -0.37 3.28
CA VAL A 30 1.43 1.02 2.81
C VAL A 30 0.99 1.90 3.97
N SER A 31 1.51 3.13 4.08
CA SER A 31 1.06 4.05 5.12
C SER A 31 -0.43 4.40 4.98
N LEU A 32 -1.15 4.44 6.10
CA LEU A 32 -2.55 4.91 6.14
C LEU A 32 -2.67 6.36 5.66
N GLU A 33 -1.72 7.22 6.02
CA GLU A 33 -1.71 8.62 5.57
C GLU A 33 -1.56 8.73 4.05
N MET A 34 -0.77 7.83 3.46
CA MET A 34 -0.58 7.75 2.02
C MET A 34 -1.86 7.29 1.32
N LEU A 35 -2.56 6.29 1.88
CA LEU A 35 -3.85 5.83 1.36
C LEU A 35 -4.93 6.91 1.49
N GLU A 36 -4.98 7.63 2.61
CA GLU A 36 -5.91 8.74 2.80
C GLU A 36 -5.65 9.87 1.79
N PHE A 37 -4.38 10.25 1.61
CA PHE A 37 -4.00 11.25 0.63
C PHE A 37 -4.38 10.83 -0.79
N MET A 38 -4.11 9.59 -1.18
CA MET A 38 -4.44 9.10 -2.53
C MET A 38 -5.94 8.96 -2.76
N SER A 39 -6.69 8.52 -1.74
CA SER A 39 -8.15 8.48 -1.80
C SER A 39 -8.74 9.88 -2.06
N LYS A 40 -8.22 10.91 -1.37
CA LYS A 40 -8.60 12.31 -1.60
C LYS A 40 -8.12 12.83 -2.96
N LEU A 41 -6.93 12.44 -3.39
CA LEU A 41 -6.36 12.85 -4.68
C LEU A 41 -7.22 12.36 -5.85
N PHE A 42 -7.65 11.10 -5.83
CA PHE A 42 -8.49 10.51 -6.87
C PHE A 42 -9.93 11.03 -6.91
N MET A 43 -10.36 11.80 -5.92
CA MET A 43 -11.61 12.59 -6.02
C MET A 43 -11.44 13.82 -6.91
N HIS A 44 -10.22 14.30 -7.10
CA HIS A 44 -9.91 15.54 -7.83
C HIS A 44 -9.16 15.28 -9.15
N LEU A 45 -8.61 14.08 -9.33
CA LEU A 45 -7.92 13.64 -10.54
C LEU A 45 -8.46 12.29 -11.00
N ALA A 46 -8.48 12.06 -12.30
CA ALA A 46 -8.76 10.73 -12.83
C ALA A 46 -7.78 9.72 -12.23
N PRO A 47 -8.26 8.56 -11.74
CA PRO A 47 -7.41 7.57 -11.09
C PRO A 47 -6.36 7.07 -12.07
N ASN A 48 -5.11 7.45 -11.83
CA ASN A 48 -3.96 7.05 -12.64
C ASN A 48 -3.02 6.13 -11.85
N GLU A 49 -3.61 5.17 -11.12
CA GLU A 49 -2.90 4.24 -10.23
C GLU A 49 -1.65 3.63 -10.89
N ALA A 50 -1.71 3.29 -12.19
CA ALA A 50 -0.59 2.74 -12.93
C ALA A 50 0.59 3.72 -13.08
N ALA A 51 0.30 4.97 -13.46
CA ALA A 51 1.33 6.01 -13.60
C ALA A 51 1.94 6.38 -12.24
N TRP A 52 1.10 6.39 -11.21
CA TRP A 52 1.54 6.60 -9.84
C TRP A 52 2.43 5.45 -9.34
N ALA A 53 2.00 4.20 -9.53
CA ALA A 53 2.73 3.00 -9.13
C ALA A 53 4.09 2.94 -9.84
N ASP A 54 4.13 3.22 -11.14
CA ASP A 54 5.38 3.32 -11.90
C ASP A 54 6.32 4.40 -11.35
N THR A 55 5.77 5.58 -11.05
CA THR A 55 6.54 6.67 -10.44
C THR A 55 7.10 6.26 -9.08
N LEU A 56 6.32 5.57 -8.26
CA LEU A 56 6.75 5.11 -6.94
C LEU A 56 7.81 4.03 -7.04
N VAL A 57 7.66 3.05 -7.95
CA VAL A 57 8.68 2.03 -8.20
C VAL A 57 10.00 2.68 -8.62
N LYS A 58 9.96 3.66 -9.54
CA LYS A 58 11.17 4.40 -9.98
C LYS A 58 11.80 5.18 -8.83
N PHE A 59 10.98 5.86 -8.03
CA PHE A 59 11.44 6.61 -6.86
C PHE A 59 12.12 5.70 -5.84
N LEU A 60 11.49 4.57 -5.48
CA LEU A 60 12.02 3.61 -4.50
C LEU A 60 13.22 2.81 -5.03
N SER A 61 13.27 2.56 -6.34
CA SER A 61 14.43 1.91 -6.99
C SER A 61 15.71 2.72 -6.79
N ARG A 62 15.62 4.05 -6.78
CA ARG A 62 16.76 4.94 -6.48
C ARG A 62 17.28 4.76 -5.05
N TRP A 63 16.46 4.25 -4.14
CA TRP A 63 16.80 4.02 -2.73
C TRP A 63 17.20 2.57 -2.46
N GLY A 64 17.37 1.76 -3.51
CA GLY A 64 17.80 0.36 -3.41
C GLY A 64 16.66 -0.65 -3.21
N HIS A 65 15.40 -0.22 -3.28
CA HIS A 65 14.25 -1.12 -3.21
C HIS A 65 13.91 -1.68 -4.59
N VAL A 66 14.13 -2.98 -4.80
CA VAL A 66 13.83 -3.65 -6.06
C VAL A 66 12.48 -4.35 -5.98
N PHE A 67 11.51 -3.86 -6.76
CA PHE A 67 10.22 -4.54 -6.97
C PHE A 67 10.34 -5.45 -8.18
N LYS A 68 10.18 -6.78 -7.98
CA LYS A 68 10.39 -7.79 -9.02
C LYS A 68 9.38 -7.73 -10.18
N ALA A 69 8.22 -7.10 -9.97
CA ALA A 69 7.22 -6.88 -11.00
C ALA A 69 6.56 -5.52 -10.80
N GLN A 70 6.56 -4.68 -11.84
CA GLN A 70 5.83 -3.41 -11.87
C GLN A 70 4.33 -3.62 -11.61
N ASP A 71 3.79 -4.72 -12.15
CA ASP A 71 2.41 -5.14 -11.93
C ASP A 71 2.10 -5.47 -10.46
N SER A 72 3.09 -5.96 -9.71
CA SER A 72 2.85 -6.35 -8.32
C SER A 72 2.59 -5.15 -7.41
N LEU A 73 3.30 -4.04 -7.58
CA LEU A 73 3.07 -2.85 -6.75
C LEU A 73 1.76 -2.16 -7.14
N HIS A 74 1.48 -2.04 -8.43
CA HIS A 74 0.20 -1.48 -8.90
C HIS A 74 -1.00 -2.28 -8.37
N GLN A 75 -0.97 -3.61 -8.53
CA GLN A 75 -2.04 -4.48 -8.03
C GLN A 75 -2.16 -4.48 -6.51
N GLN A 76 -1.03 -4.56 -5.79
CA GLN A 76 -1.00 -4.56 -4.31
C GLN A 76 -1.49 -3.24 -3.73
N PHE A 77 -1.10 -2.12 -4.34
CA PHE A 77 -1.55 -0.80 -3.92
C PHE A 77 -3.02 -0.58 -4.25
N GLY A 78 -3.47 -0.87 -5.48
CA GLY A 78 -4.88 -0.74 -5.86
C GLY A 78 -5.79 -1.61 -4.99
N SER A 79 -5.35 -2.84 -4.66
CA SER A 79 -6.07 -3.71 -3.73
C SER A 79 -6.15 -3.10 -2.32
N ALA A 80 -5.04 -2.56 -1.81
CA ALA A 80 -5.00 -1.90 -0.51
C ALA A 80 -5.91 -0.66 -0.47
N LEU A 81 -5.88 0.15 -1.53
CA LEU A 81 -6.70 1.37 -1.63
C LEU A 81 -8.18 1.04 -1.74
N ALA A 82 -8.55 0.06 -2.56
CA ALA A 82 -9.93 -0.42 -2.65
C ALA A 82 -10.44 -0.95 -1.31
N GLN A 83 -9.63 -1.73 -0.59
CA GLN A 83 -9.98 -2.22 0.74
C GLN A 83 -10.10 -1.08 1.75
N TYR A 84 -9.20 -0.10 1.72
CA TYR A 84 -9.26 1.07 2.58
C TYR A 84 -10.55 1.88 2.34
N GLN A 85 -10.91 2.11 1.08
CA GLN A 85 -12.13 2.84 0.69
C GLN A 85 -13.43 2.12 1.08
N VAL A 86 -13.42 0.79 1.20
CA VAL A 86 -14.58 0.03 1.70
C VAL A 86 -14.73 0.13 3.22
N LEU A 87 -13.63 0.34 3.94
CA LEU A 87 -13.58 0.36 5.41
C LEU A 87 -13.77 1.75 6.03
N VAL A 88 -13.68 2.81 5.23
CA VAL A 88 -13.82 4.24 5.64
C VAL A 88 -15.12 4.80 5.09
#